data_AF-A0A963JB20-F1
#
_entry.id   AF-A0A963JB20-F1
#
_cell.length_a   1.000
_cell.length_b   1.000
_cell.length_c   1.000
_cell.angle_alpha   90.00
_cell.angle_beta   90.00
_cell.angle_gamma   90.00
#
_symmetry.space_group_name_H-M   'P 1'
#
loop_
_entity.id
_entity.type
_entity.pdbx_description
1 polymer ?
#
loop_
_entity_poly.entity_id
_entity_poly.type
_entity_poly.pdbx_seq_one_letter_code
_entity_poly.pdbx_strand_id
1 'polypeptide(L)'
;MSAPKAQSADVALVLEGTFPYVSGGVSSWINQIIRAYPETRFAIVFLGSHRDDYKEFKYQLPGNVVHFEEHYLYENLNANNQPAMRSGDREAFELIEQLVDALHRAPSHPQTMEKFRRVALEMRPGGKLQLEDFLYSQRAWEIICKVYRDHCSDPSFVDFFWTVRIMFQPLWLLARVASELIPVRVVHCASTGYAGFLGGMLEQTRGTPLVLSEHGIYTK
;
A
#
# COMPACT_ATOMS: atom_id res chain seq x y z
N MET A 1 -26.99 0.76 1.52
CA MET A 1 -26.84 -0.70 1.35
C MET A 1 -25.54 -1.09 2.03
N SER A 2 -25.50 -2.18 2.80
CA SER A 2 -24.23 -2.67 3.35
C SER A 2 -23.34 -3.16 2.21
N ALA A 3 -22.04 -2.82 2.26
CA ALA A 3 -21.06 -3.36 1.31
C ALA A 3 -21.11 -4.90 1.31
N PRO A 4 -21.00 -5.56 0.13
CA PRO A 4 -21.01 -7.01 0.05
C PRO A 4 -19.80 -7.59 0.82
N LYS A 5 -20.03 -8.71 1.52
CA LYS A 5 -19.00 -9.44 2.28
C LYS A 5 -19.10 -10.93 1.97
N ALA A 6 -18.05 -11.47 1.34
CA ALA A 6 -17.88 -12.91 1.11
C ALA A 6 -16.70 -13.46 1.91
N GLN A 7 -16.65 -14.78 2.08
CA GLN A 7 -15.53 -15.51 2.68
C GLN A 7 -14.41 -15.83 1.67
N SER A 8 -14.67 -15.71 0.35
CA SER A 8 -13.70 -15.90 -0.73
C SER A 8 -14.19 -15.27 -2.04
N ALA A 9 -13.27 -15.04 -2.97
CA ALA A 9 -13.56 -14.58 -4.34
C ALA A 9 -12.57 -15.20 -5.35
N ASP A 10 -12.86 -15.09 -6.65
CA ASP A 10 -11.93 -15.54 -7.69
C ASP A 10 -10.81 -14.52 -7.90
N VAL A 11 -11.19 -13.24 -8.06
CA VAL A 11 -10.28 -12.13 -8.36
C VAL A 11 -10.42 -11.04 -7.31
N ALA A 12 -9.32 -10.59 -6.71
CA ALA A 12 -9.29 -9.32 -5.99
C ALA A 12 -8.81 -8.20 -6.92
N LEU A 13 -9.65 -7.18 -7.11
CA LEU A 13 -9.26 -5.94 -7.77
C LEU A 13 -8.77 -4.96 -6.70
N VAL A 14 -7.51 -4.52 -6.80
CA VAL A 14 -6.95 -3.49 -5.92
C VAL A 14 -6.95 -2.17 -6.67
N LEU A 15 -7.77 -1.24 -6.19
CA LEU A 15 -8.18 -0.05 -6.92
C LEU A 15 -7.84 1.21 -6.12
N GLU A 16 -6.80 1.91 -6.55
CA GLU A 16 -6.36 3.17 -5.92
C GLU A 16 -7.08 4.35 -6.56
N GLY A 17 -7.86 5.11 -5.77
CA GLY A 17 -8.49 6.37 -6.19
C GLY A 17 -9.38 6.28 -7.45
N THR A 18 -9.98 5.12 -7.73
CA THR A 18 -10.73 4.87 -8.98
C THR A 18 -12.14 4.34 -8.72
N PHE A 19 -12.50 3.17 -9.24
CA PHE A 19 -13.83 2.58 -9.11
C PHE A 19 -14.08 2.15 -7.66
N PRO A 20 -15.29 2.36 -7.09
CA PRO A 20 -16.51 2.87 -7.73
C PRO A 20 -16.73 4.39 -7.58
N TYR A 21 -15.79 5.12 -6.97
CA TYR A 21 -16.01 6.51 -6.54
C TYR A 21 -15.63 7.59 -7.54
N VAL A 22 -14.68 7.32 -8.43
CA VAL A 22 -14.18 8.31 -9.38
C VAL A 22 -14.65 7.96 -10.78
N SER A 23 -15.24 8.92 -11.49
CA SER A 23 -15.54 8.78 -12.91
C SER A 23 -14.27 9.00 -13.74
N GLY A 24 -13.98 8.11 -14.66
CA GLY A 24 -12.77 8.20 -15.49
C GLY A 24 -12.55 6.96 -16.34
N GLY A 25 -11.46 6.98 -17.12
CA GLY A 25 -11.09 5.87 -18.02
C GLY A 25 -10.86 4.56 -17.27
N VAL A 26 -10.06 4.60 -16.20
CA VAL A 26 -9.75 3.41 -15.39
C VAL A 26 -11.02 2.84 -14.75
N SER A 27 -11.86 3.65 -14.12
CA SER A 27 -13.08 3.17 -13.49
C SER A 27 -14.09 2.60 -14.49
N SER A 28 -14.19 3.21 -15.67
CA SER A 28 -15.03 2.70 -16.76
C SER A 28 -14.52 1.35 -17.26
N TRP A 29 -13.21 1.21 -17.42
CA TRP A 29 -12.56 -0.04 -17.81
C TRP A 29 -12.73 -1.15 -16.77
N ILE A 30 -12.55 -0.84 -15.49
CA ILE A 30 -12.82 -1.79 -14.39
C ILE A 30 -14.28 -2.24 -14.41
N ASN A 31 -15.23 -1.31 -14.55
CA ASN A 31 -16.64 -1.67 -14.66
C ASN A 31 -16.92 -2.56 -15.88
N GLN A 32 -16.24 -2.34 -17.02
CA GLN A 32 -16.34 -3.19 -18.20
C GLN A 32 -15.78 -4.60 -17.93
N ILE A 33 -14.62 -4.73 -17.27
CA ILE A 33 -14.06 -6.03 -16.90
C ILE A 33 -15.04 -6.81 -16.04
N ILE A 34 -15.54 -6.21 -14.95
CA ILE A 34 -16.43 -6.91 -14.03
C ILE A 34 -17.68 -7.41 -14.76
N ARG A 35 -18.24 -6.59 -15.66
CA ARG A 35 -19.45 -6.93 -16.43
C ARG A 35 -19.21 -7.91 -17.58
N ALA A 36 -18.01 -7.93 -18.15
CA ALA A 36 -17.65 -8.87 -19.22
C ALA A 36 -17.53 -10.32 -18.72
N TYR A 37 -17.29 -10.52 -17.42
CA TYR A 37 -17.13 -11.83 -16.79
C TYR A 37 -18.16 -12.06 -15.66
N PRO A 38 -19.47 -12.18 -15.98
CA PRO A 38 -20.53 -12.27 -14.98
C PRO A 38 -20.41 -13.50 -14.05
N GLU A 39 -19.78 -14.58 -14.52
CA GLU A 39 -19.55 -15.81 -13.74
C GLU A 39 -18.34 -15.72 -12.79
N THR A 40 -17.50 -14.69 -12.94
CA THR A 40 -16.32 -14.49 -12.08
C THR A 40 -16.70 -13.69 -10.84
N ARG A 41 -16.36 -14.20 -9.66
CA ARG A 41 -16.61 -13.51 -8.39
C ARG A 41 -15.49 -12.53 -8.09
N PHE A 42 -15.81 -11.24 -8.07
CA PHE A 42 -14.85 -10.18 -7.78
C PHE A 42 -14.92 -9.75 -6.31
N ALA A 43 -13.77 -9.63 -5.68
CA ALA A 43 -13.55 -8.81 -4.49
C ALA A 43 -12.94 -7.48 -4.92
N ILE A 44 -13.33 -6.39 -4.28
CA ILE A 44 -12.75 -5.07 -4.50
C ILE A 44 -12.12 -4.58 -3.19
N VAL A 45 -10.84 -4.24 -3.29
CA VAL A 45 -10.08 -3.55 -2.26
C VAL A 45 -9.84 -2.13 -2.75
N PHE A 46 -10.64 -1.19 -2.25
CA PHE A 46 -10.51 0.21 -2.60
C PHE A 46 -9.48 0.90 -1.70
N LEU A 47 -8.50 1.58 -2.30
CA LEU A 47 -7.52 2.41 -1.61
C LEU A 47 -7.81 3.89 -1.91
N GLY A 48 -8.16 4.65 -0.88
CA GLY A 48 -8.44 6.08 -0.99
C GLY A 48 -7.47 6.94 -0.18
N SER A 49 -7.41 8.24 -0.46
CA SER A 49 -6.73 9.24 0.39
C SER A 49 -7.40 9.38 1.76
N HIS A 50 -8.49 10.15 1.85
CA HIS A 50 -9.33 10.30 3.04
C HIS A 50 -10.76 9.87 2.71
N ARG A 51 -11.50 9.39 3.71
CA ARG A 51 -12.90 8.99 3.54
C ARG A 51 -13.78 10.11 2.97
N ASP A 52 -13.58 11.34 3.43
CA ASP A 52 -14.39 12.49 3.03
C ASP A 52 -14.19 12.89 1.55
N ASP A 53 -13.11 12.42 0.92
CA ASP A 53 -12.85 12.61 -0.51
C ASP A 53 -13.78 11.73 -1.38
N TYR A 54 -14.40 10.69 -0.79
CA TYR A 54 -15.17 9.67 -1.50
C TYR A 54 -16.58 9.53 -0.92
N LYS A 55 -17.48 10.42 -1.37
CA LYS A 55 -18.83 10.53 -0.80
C LYS A 55 -19.80 9.47 -1.32
N GLU A 56 -19.92 9.37 -2.65
CA GLU A 56 -20.95 8.55 -3.30
C GLU A 56 -20.34 7.70 -4.42
N PHE A 57 -20.82 6.47 -4.55
CA PHE A 57 -20.51 5.62 -5.68
C PHE A 57 -21.01 6.27 -6.97
N LYS A 58 -20.10 6.44 -7.94
CA LYS A 58 -20.43 6.85 -9.31
C LYS A 58 -20.83 5.67 -10.19
N TYR A 59 -20.51 4.45 -9.75
CA TYR A 59 -20.88 3.21 -10.41
C TYR A 59 -21.59 2.28 -9.44
N GLN A 60 -22.72 1.72 -9.88
CA GLN A 60 -23.35 0.63 -9.14
C GLN A 60 -22.47 -0.63 -9.22
N LEU A 61 -22.22 -1.26 -8.08
CA LEU A 61 -21.53 -2.54 -8.01
C LEU A 61 -22.36 -3.62 -8.72
N PRO A 62 -21.81 -4.29 -9.75
CA PRO A 62 -22.44 -5.47 -10.36
C PRO A 62 -22.64 -6.61 -9.35
N GLY A 63 -23.64 -7.48 -9.58
CA GLY A 63 -23.99 -8.57 -8.65
C GLY A 63 -22.89 -9.61 -8.43
N ASN A 64 -21.91 -9.69 -9.33
CA ASN A 64 -20.72 -10.54 -9.21
C ASN A 64 -19.57 -9.88 -8.43
N VAL A 65 -19.76 -8.66 -7.88
CA VAL A 65 -18.91 -8.10 -6.83
C VAL A 65 -19.38 -8.63 -5.49
N VAL A 66 -18.73 -9.68 -5.01
CA VAL A 66 -19.15 -10.44 -3.82
C VAL A 66 -18.50 -9.95 -2.52
N HIS A 67 -17.43 -9.16 -2.62
CA HIS A 67 -16.76 -8.55 -1.47
C HIS A 67 -16.31 -7.12 -1.82
N PHE A 68 -16.53 -6.19 -0.90
CA PHE A 68 -16.05 -4.82 -1.01
C PHE A 68 -15.49 -4.36 0.34
N GLU A 69 -14.28 -3.80 0.31
CA GLU A 69 -13.64 -3.16 1.45
C GLU A 69 -12.91 -1.89 1.03
N GLU A 70 -12.78 -0.98 1.98
CA GLU A 70 -12.25 0.36 1.77
C GLU A 70 -11.19 0.65 2.81
N HIS A 71 -10.05 1.14 2.35
CA HIS A 71 -8.92 1.48 3.19
C HIS A 71 -8.44 2.88 2.80
N TYR A 72 -8.34 3.77 3.78
CA TYR A 72 -7.95 5.16 3.57
C TYR A 72 -6.53 5.37 4.07
N LEU A 73 -5.62 5.70 3.16
CA LEU A 73 -4.18 5.75 3.36
C LEU A 73 -3.77 6.80 4.39
N TYR A 74 -4.55 7.88 4.52
CA TYR A 74 -4.18 9.05 5.31
C TYR A 74 -5.07 9.33 6.53
N GLU A 75 -6.08 8.49 6.79
CA GLU A 75 -7.06 8.69 7.88
C GLU A 75 -6.41 8.72 9.28
N ASN A 76 -5.32 7.98 9.48
CA ASN A 76 -4.64 7.84 10.78
C ASN A 76 -3.29 8.56 10.89
N LEU A 77 -2.96 9.49 9.98
CA LEU A 77 -1.69 10.24 10.06
C LEU A 77 -1.57 11.05 11.36
N ASN A 78 -2.69 11.52 11.90
CA ASN A 78 -2.77 12.38 13.08
C ASN A 78 -3.34 11.66 14.31
N ALA A 79 -3.21 10.33 14.40
CA ALA A 79 -3.63 9.62 15.61
C ALA A 79 -2.88 10.21 16.82
N ASN A 80 -3.62 10.87 17.72
CA ASN A 80 -3.12 11.58 18.90
C ASN A 80 -2.62 10.62 19.99
N ASN A 81 -1.75 9.70 19.63
CA ASN A 81 -1.05 8.86 20.59
C ASN A 81 0.09 9.68 21.19
N GLN A 82 0.15 9.71 22.52
CA GLN A 82 1.33 10.27 23.19
C GLN A 82 2.55 9.45 22.76
N PRO A 83 3.59 10.08 22.18
CA PRO A 83 4.76 9.34 21.74
C PRO A 83 5.45 8.70 22.95
N ALA A 84 5.60 7.39 22.91
CA ALA A 84 6.43 6.66 23.86
C ALA A 84 7.86 6.55 23.29
N MET A 85 8.87 6.62 24.16
CA MET A 85 10.25 6.40 23.74
C MET A 85 10.42 4.97 23.21
N ARG A 86 11.00 4.83 22.01
CA ARG A 86 11.27 3.53 21.38
C ARG A 86 12.69 3.49 20.85
N SER A 87 13.35 2.36 21.02
CA SER A 87 14.69 2.15 20.46
C SER A 87 14.63 1.64 19.01
N GLY A 88 13.56 0.94 18.62
CA GLY A 88 13.47 0.18 17.35
C GLY A 88 14.31 -1.10 17.40
N ASP A 89 13.85 -2.16 16.72
CA ASP A 89 14.60 -3.40 16.59
C ASP A 89 15.88 -3.19 15.77
N ARG A 90 17.03 -3.56 16.33
CA ARG A 90 18.33 -3.26 15.71
C ARG A 90 18.49 -3.92 14.34
N GLU A 91 18.19 -5.20 14.23
CA GLU A 91 18.39 -5.96 12.98
C GLU A 91 17.45 -5.46 11.88
N ALA A 92 16.21 -5.12 12.26
CA ALA A 92 15.21 -4.63 11.33
C ALA A 92 15.57 -3.26 10.76
N PHE A 93 16.13 -2.36 11.59
CA PHE A 93 16.62 -1.06 11.12
C PHE A 93 17.93 -1.15 10.32
N GLU A 94 18.83 -2.07 10.67
CA GLU A 94 20.01 -2.38 9.84
C GLU A 94 19.59 -2.87 8.43
N LEU A 95 18.49 -3.63 8.34
CA LEU A 95 17.91 -4.03 7.05
C LEU A 95 17.33 -2.84 6.26
N ILE A 96 16.68 -1.88 6.93
CA ILE A 96 16.21 -0.63 6.29
C ILE A 96 17.38 0.15 5.72
N GLU A 97 18.45 0.36 6.50
CA GLU A 97 19.65 1.07 6.02
C GLU A 97 20.24 0.41 4.77
N GLN A 98 20.37 -0.92 4.80
CA GLN A 98 20.86 -1.69 3.64
C GLN A 98 19.96 -1.59 2.42
N LEU A 99 18.64 -1.48 2.62
CA LEU A 99 17.68 -1.28 1.54
C LEU A 99 17.81 0.12 0.96
N VAL A 100 17.86 1.16 1.81
CA VAL A 100 18.03 2.56 1.40
C VAL A 100 19.33 2.71 0.59
N ASP A 101 20.45 2.18 1.08
CA ASP A 101 21.73 2.22 0.36
C ASP A 101 21.65 1.49 -0.99
N ALA A 102 20.96 0.34 -1.04
CA ALA A 102 20.81 -0.45 -2.26
C ALA A 102 19.93 0.25 -3.30
N LEU A 103 18.86 0.93 -2.88
CA LEU A 103 17.99 1.72 -3.75
C LEU A 103 18.73 2.89 -4.40
N HIS A 104 19.63 3.56 -3.67
CA HIS A 104 20.45 4.64 -4.22
C HIS A 104 21.50 4.15 -5.24
N ARG A 105 22.07 2.96 -5.04
CA ARG A 105 23.15 2.43 -5.90
C ARG A 105 22.63 1.68 -7.11
N ALA A 106 21.66 0.79 -6.91
CA ALA A 106 21.22 -0.15 -7.94
C ALA A 106 19.75 -0.57 -7.67
N PRO A 107 18.77 0.31 -7.97
CA PRO A 107 17.37 0.10 -7.60
C PRO A 107 16.77 -1.16 -8.26
N SER A 108 17.17 -1.47 -9.50
CA SER A 108 16.65 -2.63 -10.24
C SER A 108 17.45 -3.92 -10.02
N HIS A 109 18.41 -3.93 -9.10
CA HIS A 109 19.24 -5.10 -8.85
C HIS A 109 18.47 -6.18 -8.06
N PRO A 110 18.61 -7.48 -8.40
CA PRO A 110 17.88 -8.56 -7.71
C PRO A 110 18.07 -8.57 -6.18
N GLN A 111 19.27 -8.22 -5.71
CA GLN A 111 19.55 -8.12 -4.27
C GLN A 111 18.81 -6.96 -3.58
N THR A 112 18.55 -5.86 -4.29
CA THR A 112 17.75 -4.74 -3.78
C THR A 112 16.30 -5.20 -3.61
N MET A 113 15.78 -5.93 -4.58
CA MET A 113 14.45 -6.53 -4.49
C MET A 113 14.34 -7.55 -3.36
N GLU A 114 15.38 -8.35 -3.10
CA GLU A 114 15.37 -9.27 -1.96
C GLU A 114 15.34 -8.55 -0.61
N LYS A 115 16.09 -7.46 -0.45
CA LYS A 115 16.02 -6.63 0.77
C LYS A 115 14.65 -5.99 0.93
N PHE A 116 14.08 -5.47 -0.16
CA PHE A 116 12.75 -4.90 -0.18
C PHE A 116 11.71 -5.91 0.29
N ARG A 117 11.77 -7.13 -0.26
CA ARG A 117 10.95 -8.27 0.16
C ARG A 117 11.07 -8.55 1.65
N ARG A 118 12.30 -8.61 2.18
CA ARG A 118 12.52 -8.84 3.62
C ARG A 118 11.94 -7.72 4.48
N VAL A 119 12.13 -6.44 4.09
CA VAL A 119 11.52 -5.30 4.80
C VAL A 119 10.00 -5.42 4.80
N ALA A 120 9.38 -5.69 3.65
CA ALA A 120 7.93 -5.86 3.56
C ALA A 120 7.39 -6.99 4.46
N LEU A 121 8.15 -8.07 4.66
CA LEU A 121 7.77 -9.15 5.59
C LEU A 121 7.79 -8.71 7.04
N GLU A 122 8.77 -7.89 7.43
CA GLU A 122 8.92 -7.38 8.80
C GLU A 122 7.88 -6.30 9.15
N MET A 123 7.25 -5.68 8.15
CA MET A 123 6.17 -4.69 8.33
C MET A 123 4.80 -5.32 8.64
N ARG A 124 4.66 -6.64 8.47
CA ARG A 124 3.41 -7.35 8.71
C ARG A 124 3.02 -7.33 10.18
N PRO A 125 1.73 -7.54 10.51
CA PRO A 125 1.31 -7.81 11.88
C PRO A 125 2.18 -8.89 12.53
N GLY A 126 2.84 -8.54 13.64
CA GLY A 126 3.77 -9.42 14.37
C GLY A 126 5.23 -9.43 13.88
N GLY A 127 5.59 -8.68 12.83
CA GLY A 127 6.98 -8.52 12.38
C GLY A 127 7.80 -7.57 13.27
N LYS A 128 9.09 -7.39 12.98
CA LYS A 128 9.97 -6.54 13.80
C LYS A 128 9.90 -5.04 13.45
N LEU A 129 9.35 -4.67 12.30
CA LEU A 129 9.17 -3.26 11.90
C LEU A 129 7.75 -2.78 12.21
N GLN A 130 7.55 -2.30 13.43
CA GLN A 130 6.27 -1.71 13.84
C GLN A 130 6.16 -0.25 13.40
N LEU A 131 4.92 0.21 13.16
CA LEU A 131 4.67 1.59 12.74
C LEU A 131 5.19 2.59 13.79
N GLU A 132 4.99 2.30 15.06
CA GLU A 132 5.42 3.17 16.15
C GLU A 132 6.96 3.30 16.19
N ASP A 133 7.68 2.25 15.81
CA ASP A 133 9.15 2.32 15.70
C ASP A 133 9.57 3.22 14.54
N PHE A 134 8.89 3.18 13.40
CA PHE A 134 9.13 4.13 12.31
C PHE A 134 8.81 5.58 12.70
N LEU A 135 7.73 5.81 13.45
CA LEU A 135 7.29 7.16 13.81
C LEU A 135 8.08 7.79 14.97
N TYR A 136 8.56 6.98 15.92
CA TYR A 136 9.04 7.48 17.22
C TYR A 136 10.39 6.92 17.67
N SER A 137 11.01 5.99 16.94
CA SER A 137 12.31 5.46 17.36
C SER A 137 13.47 6.41 17.06
N GLN A 138 14.49 6.35 17.91
CA GLN A 138 15.76 7.05 17.66
C GLN A 138 16.42 6.58 16.35
N ARG A 139 16.33 5.28 16.02
CA ARG A 139 16.93 4.72 14.79
C ARG A 139 16.26 5.27 13.53
N ALA A 140 14.92 5.35 13.51
CA ALA A 140 14.20 5.97 12.40
C ALA A 140 14.64 7.42 12.19
N TRP A 141 14.74 8.19 13.28
CA TRP A 141 15.23 9.56 13.26
C TRP A 141 16.64 9.67 12.66
N GLU A 142 17.57 8.85 13.12
CA GLU A 142 18.96 8.85 12.64
C GLU A 142 19.05 8.54 11.14
N ILE A 143 18.28 7.56 10.66
CA ILE A 143 18.20 7.23 9.23
C ILE A 143 17.67 8.41 8.42
N ILE A 144 16.54 9.01 8.83
CA ILE A 144 15.93 10.15 8.13
C ILE A 144 16.91 11.33 8.06
N CYS A 145 17.57 11.66 9.17
CA CYS A 145 18.58 12.72 9.21
C CYS A 145 19.82 12.40 8.35
N LYS A 146 20.23 11.13 8.27
CA LYS A 146 21.34 10.71 7.41
C LYS A 146 20.96 10.87 5.93
N VAL A 147 19.83 10.32 5.50
CA VAL A 147 19.36 10.41 4.11
C VAL A 147 19.20 11.87 3.67
N TYR A 148 18.63 12.73 4.52
CA TYR A 148 18.52 14.15 4.21
C TYR A 148 19.88 14.81 3.97
N ARG A 149 20.84 14.60 4.88
CA ARG A 149 22.19 15.19 4.78
C ARG A 149 22.97 14.68 3.59
N ASP A 150 22.81 13.40 3.26
CA ASP A 150 23.60 12.74 2.21
C ASP A 150 23.02 13.00 0.81
N HIS A 151 21.71 13.26 0.69
CA HIS A 151 21.02 13.23 -0.61
C HIS A 151 20.09 14.41 -0.91
N CYS A 152 19.79 15.29 0.05
CA CYS A 152 18.86 16.40 -0.17
C CYS A 152 19.57 17.76 -0.04
N SER A 153 19.40 18.61 -1.06
CA SER A 153 20.02 19.95 -1.10
C SER A 153 19.05 21.12 -1.04
N ASP A 154 17.76 20.91 -1.32
CA ASP A 154 16.82 22.00 -1.63
C ASP A 154 15.63 22.13 -0.64
N PRO A 155 14.84 21.09 -0.34
CA PRO A 155 13.72 21.25 0.60
C PRO A 155 14.20 21.46 2.04
N SER A 156 13.42 22.17 2.85
CA SER A 156 13.68 22.26 4.28
C SER A 156 13.63 20.86 4.92
N PHE A 157 14.43 20.65 5.97
CA PHE A 157 14.41 19.36 6.68
C PHE A 157 13.00 19.02 7.20
N VAL A 158 12.22 20.04 7.59
CA VAL A 158 10.85 19.86 8.08
C VAL A 158 9.96 19.29 6.98
N ASP A 159 10.01 19.83 5.77
CA ASP A 159 9.21 19.34 4.64
C ASP A 159 9.62 17.93 4.23
N PHE A 160 10.93 17.66 4.20
CA PHE A 160 11.44 16.32 3.92
C PHE A 160 10.98 15.31 4.97
N PHE A 161 11.11 15.64 6.25
CA PHE A 161 10.70 14.79 7.37
C PHE A 161 9.22 14.41 7.27
N TRP A 162 8.34 15.39 7.03
CA TRP A 162 6.91 15.12 6.88
C TRP A 162 6.60 14.35 5.60
N THR A 163 7.29 14.64 4.50
CA THR A 163 7.12 13.90 3.23
C THR A 163 7.43 12.41 3.42
N VAL A 164 8.56 12.08 4.03
CA VAL A 164 8.94 10.68 4.32
C VAL A 164 7.88 10.01 5.19
N ARG A 165 7.47 10.66 6.29
CA ARG A 165 6.47 10.07 7.20
C ARG A 165 5.13 9.82 6.53
N ILE A 166 4.60 10.80 5.80
CA ILE A 166 3.30 10.71 5.13
C ILE A 166 3.33 9.67 4.01
N MET A 167 4.46 9.55 3.29
CA MET A 167 4.61 8.62 2.18
C MET A 167 4.73 7.16 2.63
N PHE A 168 5.48 6.88 3.71
CA PHE A 168 5.74 5.50 4.13
C PHE A 168 4.74 4.95 5.15
N GLN A 169 4.10 5.80 5.96
CA GLN A 169 3.13 5.35 6.96
C GLN A 169 1.99 4.48 6.39
N PRO A 170 1.41 4.75 5.20
CA PRO A 170 0.36 3.91 4.63
C PRO A 170 0.77 2.46 4.37
N LEU A 171 2.08 2.17 4.26
CA LEU A 171 2.56 0.81 4.00
C LEU A 171 2.20 -0.17 5.13
N TRP A 172 2.08 0.28 6.38
CA TRP A 172 1.63 -0.57 7.49
C TRP A 172 0.14 -0.90 7.42
N LEU A 173 -0.68 0.04 6.92
CA LEU A 173 -2.08 -0.26 6.61
C LEU A 173 -2.14 -1.34 5.53
N LEU A 174 -1.39 -1.19 4.44
CA LEU A 174 -1.35 -2.20 3.37
C LEU A 174 -0.84 -3.56 3.85
N ALA A 175 0.14 -3.59 4.74
CA ALA A 175 0.63 -4.84 5.34
C ALA A 175 -0.44 -5.57 6.16
N ARG A 176 -1.28 -4.81 6.87
CA ARG A 176 -2.45 -5.34 7.57
C ARG A 176 -3.51 -5.85 6.59
N VAL A 177 -3.85 -5.06 5.58
CA VAL A 177 -4.81 -5.46 4.52
C VAL A 177 -4.36 -6.74 3.83
N ALA A 178 -3.06 -6.87 3.50
CA ALA A 178 -2.51 -8.08 2.90
C ALA A 178 -2.72 -9.33 3.78
N SER A 179 -2.70 -9.16 5.10
CA SER A 179 -2.88 -10.24 6.07
C SER A 179 -4.35 -10.60 6.33
N GLU A 180 -5.25 -9.62 6.23
CA GLU A 180 -6.68 -9.77 6.53
C GLU A 180 -7.54 -10.06 5.29
N LEU A 181 -7.03 -9.79 4.08
CA LEU A 181 -7.77 -9.96 2.83
C LEU A 181 -8.28 -11.41 2.69
N ILE A 182 -9.56 -11.54 2.32
CA ILE A 182 -10.19 -12.83 2.07
C ILE A 182 -9.39 -13.68 1.07
N PRO A 183 -9.44 -15.02 1.14
CA PRO A 183 -8.85 -15.89 0.13
C PRO A 183 -9.33 -15.54 -1.28
N VAL A 184 -8.38 -15.32 -2.19
CA VAL A 184 -8.62 -15.11 -3.62
C VAL A 184 -7.64 -15.92 -4.47
N ARG A 185 -8.00 -16.18 -5.73
CA ARG A 185 -7.18 -17.00 -6.64
C ARG A 185 -6.16 -16.17 -7.41
N VAL A 186 -6.44 -14.90 -7.64
CA VAL A 186 -5.55 -13.94 -8.30
C VAL A 186 -5.85 -12.53 -7.79
N VAL A 187 -4.81 -11.70 -7.73
CA VAL A 187 -4.91 -10.27 -7.43
C VAL A 187 -4.61 -9.50 -8.70
N HIS A 188 -5.43 -8.51 -9.03
CA HIS A 188 -5.22 -7.61 -10.16
C HIS A 188 -5.18 -6.16 -9.67
N CYS A 189 -4.02 -5.53 -9.84
CA CYS A 189 -3.79 -4.13 -9.49
C CYS A 189 -3.87 -3.27 -10.76
N ALA A 190 -4.67 -2.20 -10.71
CA ALA A 190 -4.84 -1.27 -11.83
C ALA A 190 -3.82 -0.09 -11.83
N SER A 191 -2.93 -0.05 -10.83
CA SER A 191 -1.85 0.93 -10.71
C SER A 191 -0.62 0.32 -10.01
N THR A 192 0.55 0.92 -10.24
CA THR A 192 1.87 0.51 -9.71
C THR A 192 2.19 1.11 -8.33
N GLY A 193 1.38 2.06 -7.84
CA GLY A 193 1.58 2.76 -6.57
C GLY A 193 1.27 1.91 -5.34
N TYR A 194 0.41 2.39 -4.44
CA TYR A 194 0.01 1.64 -3.24
C TYR A 194 -0.72 0.35 -3.58
N ALA A 195 -1.50 0.34 -4.67
CA ALA A 195 -2.11 -0.89 -5.16
C ALA A 195 -1.05 -1.93 -5.56
N GLY A 196 -0.02 -1.52 -6.31
CA GLY A 196 1.09 -2.37 -6.72
C GLY A 196 1.87 -2.91 -5.53
N PHE A 197 2.14 -2.08 -4.53
CA PHE A 197 2.78 -2.51 -3.27
C PHE A 197 1.95 -3.59 -2.56
N LEU A 198 0.64 -3.37 -2.38
CA LEU A 198 -0.26 -4.35 -1.76
C LEU A 198 -0.32 -5.65 -2.57
N GLY A 199 -0.41 -5.56 -3.89
CA GLY A 199 -0.35 -6.72 -4.79
C GLY A 199 0.94 -7.52 -4.63
N GLY A 200 2.08 -6.84 -4.59
CA GLY A 200 3.39 -7.47 -4.35
C GLY A 200 3.48 -8.13 -2.98
N MET A 201 2.93 -7.51 -1.93
CA MET A 201 2.85 -8.13 -0.61
C MET A 201 1.99 -9.41 -0.63
N LEU A 202 0.84 -9.39 -1.30
CA LEU A 202 -0.04 -10.55 -1.41
C LEU A 202 0.62 -11.72 -2.16
N GLU A 203 1.34 -11.42 -3.25
CA GLU A 203 2.14 -12.41 -3.97
C GLU A 203 3.22 -13.02 -3.08
N GLN A 204 4.02 -12.18 -2.44
CA GLN A 204 5.14 -12.62 -1.64
C GLN A 204 4.71 -13.40 -0.38
N THR A 205 3.64 -12.97 0.28
CA THR A 205 3.25 -13.49 1.61
C THR A 205 2.26 -14.63 1.55
N ARG A 206 1.44 -14.70 0.48
CA ARG A 206 0.39 -15.70 0.31
C ARG A 206 0.58 -16.57 -0.92
N GLY A 207 1.59 -16.30 -1.76
CA GLY A 207 1.78 -16.98 -3.04
C GLY A 207 0.66 -16.72 -4.03
N THR A 208 -0.13 -15.65 -3.83
CA THR A 208 -1.27 -15.35 -4.70
C THR A 208 -0.78 -14.73 -6.01
N PRO A 209 -1.11 -15.30 -7.19
CA PRO A 209 -0.73 -14.74 -8.48
C PRO A 209 -1.13 -13.26 -8.60
N LEU A 210 -0.20 -12.43 -9.10
CA LEU A 210 -0.39 -11.00 -9.28
C LEU A 210 -0.45 -10.66 -10.78
N VAL A 211 -1.50 -9.95 -11.17
CA VAL A 211 -1.62 -9.25 -12.45
C VAL A 211 -1.52 -7.76 -12.19
N LEU A 212 -0.64 -7.08 -12.92
CA LEU A 212 -0.46 -5.64 -12.82
C LEU A 212 -0.77 -5.03 -14.19
N SER A 213 -1.81 -4.20 -14.26
CA SER A 213 -2.09 -3.39 -15.43
C SER A 213 -1.85 -1.93 -15.06
N GLU A 214 -0.84 -1.34 -15.68
CA GLU A 214 -0.45 0.04 -15.40
C GLU A 214 -1.30 0.99 -16.25
N HIS A 215 -2.17 1.78 -15.61
CA HIS A 215 -3.01 2.76 -16.29
C HIS A 215 -2.62 4.22 -16.00
N GLY A 216 -1.46 4.45 -15.37
CA GLY A 216 -0.96 5.78 -15.07
C GLY A 216 -0.47 6.53 -16.31
N ILE A 217 -0.86 7.79 -16.45
CA ILE A 217 -0.13 8.76 -17.28
C ILE A 217 0.88 9.42 -16.34
N TYR A 218 2.17 9.09 -16.49
CA TYR A 218 3.23 9.85 -15.84
C TYR A 218 3.33 11.21 -16.54
N THR A 219 2.77 12.26 -15.94
CA THR A 219 3.19 13.62 -16.33
C THR A 219 4.65 13.76 -15.92
N LYS A 220 5.52 13.87 -16.93
CA LYS A 220 6.94 14.19 -16.78
C LYS A 220 7.15 15.50 -16.05
#